data_AF-A0A8T0CKB1-F1
#
_entry.id   AF-A0A8T0CKB1-F1
#
_cell.length_a   1.000
_cell.length_b   1.000
_cell.length_c   1.000
_cell.angle_alpha   90.00
_cell.angle_beta   90.00
_cell.angle_gamma   90.00
#
_symmetry.space_group_name_H-M   'P 1'
#
loop_
_entity.id
_entity.type
_entity.pdbx_description
1 polymer ?
#
loop_
_entity_poly.entity_id
_entity_poly.type
_entity_poly.pdbx_seq_one_letter_code
_entity_poly.pdbx_strand_id
1 'polypeptide(L)'
;MAMLKNLFALMILLAITVALLPRATFATVGIPDCAKGITSDCGFGFFKIIVLGDTSAPIDECCHELVKAGKNCHNQFVESILLSHKPIKGTISDLYRRSNETWNNCAATSSVSPPKPAH
;
A
#
# COMPACT_ATOMS: atom_id res chain seq x y z
N MET A 1 -36.02 -0.19 38.67
CA MET A 1 -34.64 0.34 38.87
C MET A 1 -33.54 -0.71 38.67
N ALA A 2 -33.74 -1.99 39.01
CA ALA A 2 -32.73 -3.05 38.81
C ALA A 2 -32.37 -3.32 37.32
N MET A 3 -33.37 -3.32 36.44
CA MET A 3 -33.19 -3.48 34.98
C MET A 3 -32.25 -2.43 34.37
N LEU A 4 -32.40 -1.16 34.77
CA LEU A 4 -31.56 -0.06 34.29
C LEU A 4 -30.12 -0.19 34.78
N LYS A 5 -29.93 -0.65 36.04
CA LYS A 5 -28.60 -0.88 36.61
C LYS A 5 -27.86 -2.04 35.92
N ASN A 6 -28.59 -3.08 35.52
CA ASN A 6 -28.03 -4.19 34.74
C ASN A 6 -27.65 -3.78 33.31
N LEU A 7 -28.45 -2.91 32.67
CA LEU A 7 -28.11 -2.30 31.38
C LEU A 7 -26.81 -1.49 31.45
N PHE A 8 -26.66 -0.65 32.48
CA PHE A 8 -25.41 0.09 32.70
C PHE A 8 -24.21 -0.83 32.91
N ALA A 9 -24.36 -1.90 33.70
CA ALA A 9 -23.28 -2.87 33.92
C ALA A 9 -22.85 -3.59 32.62
N LEU A 10 -23.80 -3.97 31.76
CA LEU A 10 -23.53 -4.58 30.45
C LEU A 10 -22.77 -3.63 29.51
N MET A 11 -23.17 -2.36 29.46
CA MET A 11 -22.50 -1.34 28.64
C MET A 11 -21.05 -1.11 29.08
N ILE A 12 -20.81 -1.11 30.40
CA ILE A 12 -19.46 -0.99 30.96
C ILE A 12 -18.61 -2.21 30.60
N LEU A 13 -19.16 -3.42 30.71
CA LEU A 13 -18.46 -4.66 30.33
C LEU A 13 -18.10 -4.69 28.83
N LEU A 14 -19.01 -4.24 27.96
CA LEU A 14 -18.77 -4.11 26.52
C LEU A 14 -17.68 -3.07 26.18
N ALA A 15 -17.67 -1.94 26.89
CA ALA A 15 -16.64 -0.92 26.69
C ALA A 15 -15.25 -1.42 27.10
N ILE A 16 -15.16 -2.17 28.21
CA ILE A 16 -13.91 -2.73 28.72
C ILE A 16 -13.35 -3.80 27.77
N THR A 17 -14.19 -4.70 27.23
CA THR A 17 -13.73 -5.71 26.27
C THR A 17 -13.19 -5.09 24.99
N VAL A 18 -13.85 -4.04 24.46
CA VAL A 18 -13.37 -3.28 23.28
C VAL A 18 -12.05 -2.56 23.55
N ALA A 19 -11.82 -2.07 24.77
CA ALA A 19 -10.57 -1.42 25.15
C ALA A 19 -9.40 -2.39 25.35
N LEU A 20 -9.68 -3.64 25.73
CA LEU A 20 -8.71 -4.72 25.94
C LEU A 20 -8.39 -5.51 24.68
N LEU A 21 -9.23 -5.41 23.63
CA LEU A 21 -8.86 -5.88 22.31
C LEU A 21 -7.57 -5.15 21.90
N PRO A 22 -6.50 -5.88 21.52
CA PRO A 22 -5.35 -5.24 20.91
C PRO A 22 -5.89 -4.42 19.75
N ARG A 23 -5.76 -3.09 19.84
CA ARG A 23 -5.82 -2.28 18.64
C ARG A 23 -4.72 -2.86 17.78
N ALA A 24 -5.08 -3.66 16.78
CA ALA A 24 -4.20 -3.91 15.67
C ALA A 24 -3.97 -2.53 15.07
N THR A 25 -2.96 -1.84 15.58
CA THR A 25 -2.38 -0.68 14.95
C THR A 25 -1.69 -1.27 13.73
N PHE A 26 -2.49 -1.61 12.71
CA PHE A 26 -2.04 -1.39 11.36
C PHE A 26 -1.70 0.08 11.37
N ALA A 27 -0.42 0.40 11.55
CA ALA A 27 0.05 1.74 11.31
C ALA A 27 -0.35 2.00 9.86
N THR A 28 -1.45 2.73 9.67
CA THR A 28 -1.86 3.20 8.37
C THR A 28 -0.78 4.21 8.00
N VAL A 29 0.30 3.71 7.38
CA VAL A 29 1.35 4.56 6.82
C VAL A 29 0.63 5.50 5.89
N GLY A 30 0.53 6.79 6.22
CA GLY A 30 -0.24 7.72 5.41
C GLY A 30 0.38 7.86 4.03
N ILE A 31 -0.39 8.33 3.04
CA ILE A 31 0.15 8.66 1.70
C ILE A 31 1.42 9.53 1.78
N PRO A 32 1.53 10.56 2.66
CA PRO A 32 2.77 11.34 2.80
C PRO A 32 3.97 10.51 3.25
N ASP A 33 3.76 9.55 4.16
CA ASP A 33 4.82 8.65 4.63
C ASP A 33 5.19 7.64 3.53
N CYS A 34 4.23 7.21 2.72
CA CYS A 34 4.47 6.33 1.57
C CYS A 34 5.20 7.01 0.42
N ALA A 35 4.96 8.30 0.21
CA ALA A 35 5.69 9.09 -0.77
C ALA A 35 7.13 9.41 -0.32
N LYS A 36 7.43 9.26 0.98
CA LYS A 36 8.75 9.56 1.52
C LYS A 36 9.78 8.56 1.00
N GLY A 37 10.66 9.04 0.13
CA GLY A 37 11.72 8.21 -0.46
C GLY A 37 11.35 7.56 -1.79
N ILE A 38 10.19 7.92 -2.36
CA ILE A 38 9.88 7.71 -3.78
C ILE A 38 10.11 9.04 -4.49
N THR A 39 11.02 9.07 -5.45
CA THR A 39 11.25 10.27 -6.26
C THR A 39 10.06 10.55 -7.18
N SER A 40 9.90 11.81 -7.60
CA SER A 40 8.81 12.20 -8.50
C SER A 40 8.86 11.43 -9.82
N ASP A 41 10.06 11.18 -10.35
CA ASP A 41 10.26 10.44 -11.60
C ASP A 41 9.82 8.98 -11.45
N CYS A 42 10.20 8.33 -10.35
CA CYS A 42 9.76 6.98 -10.04
C CYS A 42 8.24 6.89 -9.83
N GLY A 43 7.65 7.82 -9.09
CA GLY A 43 6.20 7.92 -8.91
C GLY A 43 5.47 8.07 -10.26
N PHE A 44 5.98 8.92 -11.15
CA PHE A 44 5.42 9.11 -12.49
C PHE A 44 5.62 7.88 -13.39
N GLY A 45 6.77 7.19 -13.31
CA GLY A 45 7.01 5.93 -14.00
C GLY A 45 5.99 4.86 -13.62
N PHE A 46 5.75 4.66 -12.32
CA PHE A 46 4.72 3.73 -11.84
C PHE A 46 3.32 4.14 -12.29
N PHE A 47 3.01 5.44 -12.26
CA PHE A 47 1.74 5.96 -12.77
C PHE A 47 1.54 5.60 -14.26
N LYS A 48 2.55 5.82 -15.12
CA LYS A 48 2.47 5.48 -16.54
C LYS A 48 2.19 3.99 -16.78
N ILE A 49 2.89 3.10 -16.07
CA ILE A 49 2.68 1.66 -16.22
C ILE A 49 1.30 1.25 -15.70
N ILE A 50 0.98 1.62 -14.46
CA ILE A 50 -0.19 1.10 -13.76
C ILE A 50 -1.48 1.73 -14.32
N VAL A 51 -1.48 3.04 -14.55
CA VAL A 51 -2.67 3.81 -14.92
C VAL A 51 -2.82 3.92 -16.42
N LEU A 52 -1.76 4.27 -17.13
CA LEU A 52 -1.80 4.49 -18.58
C LEU A 52 -1.53 3.21 -19.39
N GLY A 53 -1.01 2.15 -18.75
CA GLY A 53 -0.65 0.91 -19.43
C GLY A 53 0.58 1.04 -20.32
N ASP A 54 1.44 2.04 -20.07
CA ASP A 54 2.67 2.26 -20.82
C ASP A 54 3.78 1.32 -20.35
N THR A 55 3.97 0.21 -21.07
CA THR A 55 4.98 -0.81 -20.75
C THR A 55 6.41 -0.40 -21.14
N SER A 56 6.59 0.78 -21.74
CA SER A 56 7.92 1.28 -22.14
C SER A 56 8.62 2.11 -21.06
N ALA A 57 7.92 2.43 -19.97
CA ALA A 57 8.49 3.23 -18.89
C ALA A 57 9.60 2.47 -18.15
N PRO A 58 10.82 3.03 -18.06
CA PRO A 58 11.92 2.39 -17.34
C PRO A 58 11.70 2.56 -15.83
N ILE A 59 11.36 1.47 -15.13
CA ILE A 59 11.13 1.50 -13.67
C ILE A 59 12.06 0.59 -12.87
N ASP A 60 12.98 -0.12 -13.53
CA ASP A 60 13.86 -1.08 -12.86
C ASP A 60 14.74 -0.37 -11.81
N GLU A 61 15.24 0.83 -12.13
CA GLU A 61 15.98 1.68 -11.18
C GLU A 61 15.12 2.18 -10.01
N CYS A 62 13.80 2.28 -10.21
CA CYS A 62 12.82 2.71 -9.21
C CYS A 62 12.36 1.58 -8.28
N CYS A 63 12.65 0.33 -8.61
CA CYS A 63 12.21 -0.82 -7.82
C CYS A 63 12.80 -0.82 -6.41
N HIS A 64 14.03 -0.33 -6.21
CA HIS A 64 14.62 -0.21 -4.89
C HIS A 64 13.80 0.70 -3.97
N GLU A 65 13.36 1.86 -4.49
CA GLU A 65 12.54 2.82 -3.74
C GLU A 65 11.17 2.22 -3.40
N LEU A 66 10.52 1.59 -4.37
CA LEU A 66 9.20 0.95 -4.18
C LEU A 66 9.25 -0.16 -3.14
N VAL A 67 10.25 -1.04 -3.20
CA VAL A 67 10.40 -2.15 -2.24
C VAL A 67 10.68 -1.62 -0.84
N LYS A 68 11.51 -0.57 -0.73
CA LYS A 68 11.81 0.09 0.55
C LYS A 68 10.57 0.77 1.15
N ALA A 69 9.73 1.40 0.32
CA ALA A 69 8.45 1.95 0.75
C ALA A 69 7.45 0.85 1.16
N GLY A 70 7.52 -0.31 0.52
CA GLY A 70 6.80 -1.51 0.91
C GLY A 70 5.43 -1.68 0.24
N LYS A 71 4.91 -2.91 0.30
CA LYS A 71 3.70 -3.32 -0.43
C LYS A 71 2.47 -2.51 -0.04
N ASN A 72 2.37 -2.14 1.23
CA ASN A 72 1.26 -1.33 1.73
C ASN A 72 1.21 0.05 1.05
N CYS A 73 2.37 0.66 0.78
CA CYS A 73 2.45 1.94 0.11
C CYS A 73 2.11 1.85 -1.38
N HIS A 74 2.56 0.79 -2.04
CA HIS A 74 2.15 0.47 -3.41
C HIS A 74 0.63 0.30 -3.54
N ASN A 75 0.00 -0.41 -2.61
CA ASN A 75 -1.46 -0.60 -2.61
C ASN A 75 -2.21 0.71 -2.37
N GLN A 76 -1.76 1.54 -1.42
CA GLN A 76 -2.39 2.84 -1.17
C GLN A 76 -2.25 3.80 -2.35
N PHE A 77 -1.14 3.76 -3.07
CA PHE A 77 -0.99 4.52 -4.32
C PHE A 77 -2.08 4.14 -5.34
N VAL A 78 -2.31 2.85 -5.53
CA VAL A 78 -3.34 2.30 -6.43
C VAL A 78 -4.75 2.71 -6.00
N GLU A 79 -5.06 2.59 -4.71
CA GLU A 79 -6.36 3.01 -4.16
C GLU A 79 -6.60 4.51 -4.32
N SER A 80 -5.56 5.32 -4.07
CA SER A 80 -5.62 6.78 -4.25
C SER A 80 -5.92 7.17 -5.69
N ILE A 81 -5.33 6.45 -6.66
CA ILE A 81 -5.60 6.66 -8.09
C ILE A 81 -7.03 6.32 -8.46
N LEU A 82 -7.58 5.22 -7.93
CA LEU A 82 -8.96 4.83 -8.22
C LEU A 82 -9.97 5.91 -7.77
N LEU A 83 -9.68 6.60 -6.67
CA LEU A 83 -10.47 7.69 -6.13
C LEU A 83 -10.27 9.01 -6.90
N SER A 84 -9.05 9.31 -7.33
CA SER A 84 -8.69 10.65 -7.82
C SER A 84 -8.49 10.76 -9.34
N HIS A 85 -8.30 9.65 -10.06
CA HIS A 85 -7.94 9.68 -11.47
C HIS A 85 -8.92 8.90 -12.37
N LYS A 86 -9.42 9.61 -13.38
CA LYS A 86 -10.21 9.09 -14.51
C LYS A 86 -9.85 9.92 -15.75
N PRO A 87 -9.70 9.31 -16.94
CA PRO A 87 -9.85 7.88 -17.23
C PRO A 87 -8.61 7.06 -16.85
N ILE A 88 -8.80 5.76 -16.64
CA ILE A 88 -7.72 4.77 -16.54
C ILE A 88 -7.67 3.94 -17.83
N LYS A 89 -6.52 3.35 -18.15
CA LYS A 89 -6.42 2.44 -19.30
C LYS A 89 -7.06 1.09 -18.98
N GLY A 90 -8.13 0.75 -19.70
CA GLY A 90 -8.84 -0.53 -19.55
C GLY A 90 -9.77 -0.53 -18.33
N THR A 91 -9.95 -1.71 -17.73
CA THR A 91 -10.82 -1.91 -16.57
C THR A 91 -10.09 -1.69 -15.25
N ILE A 92 -10.84 -1.62 -14.14
CA ILE A 92 -10.26 -1.63 -12.78
C ILE A 92 -9.45 -2.92 -12.57
N SER A 93 -9.93 -4.06 -13.08
CA SER A 93 -9.20 -5.33 -13.02
C SER A 93 -7.87 -5.26 -13.76
N ASP A 94 -7.81 -4.60 -14.93
CA ASP A 94 -6.55 -4.40 -15.65
C ASP A 94 -5.57 -3.53 -14.87
N LEU A 95 -6.06 -2.51 -14.17
CA LEU A 95 -5.24 -1.65 -13.31
C LEU A 95 -4.64 -2.44 -12.15
N TYR A 96 -5.44 -3.26 -11.45
CA TYR A 96 -4.94 -4.13 -10.39
C TYR A 96 -3.96 -5.19 -10.92
N ARG A 97 -4.21 -5.75 -12.11
CA ARG A 97 -3.28 -6.69 -12.74
C ARG A 97 -1.92 -6.03 -12.98
N ARG A 98 -1.87 -4.88 -13.63
CA ARG A 98 -0.62 -4.14 -13.88
C ARG A 98 0.08 -3.73 -12.58
N SER A 99 -0.70 -3.27 -11.60
CA SER A 99 -0.18 -2.96 -10.26
C SER A 99 0.51 -4.16 -9.60
N ASN A 100 -0.13 -5.34 -9.63
CA ASN A 100 0.44 -6.56 -9.05
C ASN A 100 1.69 -7.02 -9.83
N GLU A 101 1.66 -6.94 -11.15
CA GLU A 101 2.83 -7.23 -12.01
C GLU A 101 4.00 -6.30 -11.66
N THR A 102 3.78 -4.99 -11.56
CA THR A 102 4.80 -4.02 -11.14
C THR A 102 5.41 -4.37 -9.79
N TRP A 103 4.59 -4.64 -8.77
CA TRP A 103 5.09 -5.02 -7.45
C TRP A 103 5.92 -6.30 -7.49
N ASN A 104 5.41 -7.35 -8.13
CA ASN A 104 6.07 -8.66 -8.17
C ASN A 104 7.42 -8.58 -8.90
N ASN A 105 7.50 -7.81 -9.98
CA ASN A 105 8.76 -7.59 -10.70
C ASN A 105 9.82 -6.92 -9.82
N CYS A 106 9.45 -5.85 -9.11
CA CYS A 106 10.37 -5.15 -8.21
C CYS A 106 10.75 -5.98 -6.97
N ALA A 107 9.81 -6.75 -6.42
CA ALA A 107 10.08 -7.64 -5.30
C ALA A 107 11.04 -8.78 -5.68
N ALA A 108 10.94 -9.29 -6.90
CA ALA A 108 11.85 -10.34 -7.39
C ALA A 108 13.29 -9.83 -7.55
N THR A 109 13.50 -8.64 -8.15
CA THR A 109 14.84 -8.08 -8.36
C THR A 109 15.55 -7.70 -7.05
N SER A 110 14.81 -7.29 -6.02
CA SER A 110 15.39 -6.99 -4.70
C SER A 110 15.77 -8.24 -3.88
N SER A 111 15.14 -9.39 -4.16
CA SER A 111 15.49 -10.68 -3.54
C SER A 111 16.76 -11.31 -4.09
N VAL A 112 17.20 -10.87 -5.28
CA VAL A 112 18.45 -11.28 -5.94
C VAL A 112 19.51 -10.20 -5.68
N SER A 113 20.02 -10.08 -4.46
CA SER A 113 21.24 -9.28 -4.24
C SER A 113 22.41 -9.95 -4.97
N PRO A 114 23.25 -9.21 -5.71
CA PRO A 114 24.50 -9.75 -6.24
C PRO A 114 25.35 -10.31 -5.10
N PRO A 115 26.15 -11.38 -5.32
CA PRO A 115 27.11 -11.80 -4.31
C PRO A 115 28.01 -10.61 -3.98
N LYS A 116 28.14 -10.32 -2.68
CA LYS A 116 29.08 -9.32 -2.16
C LYS A 116 30.45 -9.62 -2.79
N PRO A 117 31.12 -8.63 -3.43
CA PRO A 117 32.46 -8.86 -3.95
C PRO A 117 33.36 -9.32 -2.81
N ALA A 118 33.94 -10.52 -2.94
CA ALA A 118 35.04 -10.91 -2.09
C ALA A 118 36.22 -9.99 -2.44
N HIS A 119 36.86 -9.45 -1.40
CA HIS A 119 38.00 -8.54 -1.45
C HIS A 119 39.11 -9.02 -2.39
#